data_AF-A0A9E0A315-F1
#
_entry.id   AF-A0A9E0A315-F1
#
_cell.length_a   1.000
_cell.length_b   1.000
_cell.length_c   1.000
_cell.angle_alpha   90.00
_cell.angle_beta   90.00
_cell.angle_gamma   90.00
#
_symmetry.space_group_name_H-M   'P 1'
#
loop_
_entity.id
_entity.type
_entity.pdbx_description
1 polymer ?
#
loop_
_entity_poly.entity_id
_entity_poly.type
_entity_poly.pdbx_seq_one_letter_code
_entity_poly.pdbx_strand_id
1 'polypeptide(L)'
;VIADDDPTDIDGDGNGIFRNLELNNTDAIAAPVRLKANTSVSGTLTFSQDKLFDISTYNLKFTSTASISGSSATRYITSSGQAGNGGVTRTFASGANSFTFPIGAPSTNHAAPAYTPATVTINGTPTAWGNITIVPVGYEHPATTTKNRSLTYYWRVKTSGMTLGSATATMGFSYVQTDVVTGAGITEDEYVAARFDINTSTWSKGNASDVDEANNLVGEPGAGNFLENASFLDGDYTAGDDSPTNPFGTPTVFYSRQSGLWGNVNTWSLTGHSGAPAVTVPGASDIVIIGDRDSVYLNTNLTTPNADPRSCAILKIESGAALDVGFNPASSFSLVLNHPNGNGNLRIACDYDDLSTFQFPSGDYSEYNVSIGTTELYTTNPIAGTTYYLPNGITSYGNLILSPLGGSNIIFPNNNLLIYGNLITRGQNA
;
A
#
# COMPACT_ATOMS: atom_id res chain seq x y z
N VAL A 1 4.74 38.65 15.15
CA VAL A 1 5.65 37.57 14.72
C VAL A 1 4.78 36.56 14.02
N ILE A 2 4.82 36.51 12.69
CA ILE A 2 4.26 35.35 11.98
C ILE A 2 5.25 34.24 12.32
N ALA A 3 4.82 33.27 13.13
CA ALA A 3 5.63 32.08 13.32
C ALA A 3 5.68 31.40 11.96
N ASP A 4 6.89 31.19 11.46
CA ASP A 4 7.14 30.35 10.30
C ASP A 4 6.73 28.94 10.71
N ASP A 5 5.63 28.45 10.14
CA ASP A 5 5.05 27.12 10.39
C ASP A 5 5.31 26.17 9.21
N ASP A 6 6.13 26.61 8.25
CA ASP A 6 6.42 25.85 7.04
C ASP A 6 7.43 24.73 7.33
N PRO A 7 7.13 23.48 6.93
CA PRO A 7 8.09 22.39 6.97
C PRO A 7 9.38 22.75 6.22
N THR A 8 10.52 22.27 6.73
CA THR A 8 11.78 22.34 5.96
C THR A 8 11.79 21.22 4.93
N ASP A 9 11.71 21.55 3.65
CA ASP A 9 11.72 20.56 2.57
C ASP A 9 13.13 20.24 2.04
N ILE A 10 13.37 18.96 1.79
CA ILE A 10 14.52 18.43 1.05
C ILE A 10 14.01 17.91 -0.29
N ASP A 11 14.36 18.60 -1.37
CA ASP A 11 13.89 18.34 -2.74
C ASP A 11 15.05 18.06 -3.71
N GLY A 12 14.76 17.45 -4.85
CA GLY A 12 15.73 17.13 -5.88
C GLY A 12 15.16 16.24 -7.00
N ASP A 13 16.06 15.68 -7.81
CA ASP A 13 15.71 14.80 -8.93
C ASP A 13 15.50 13.33 -8.50
N GLY A 14 15.57 13.04 -7.20
CA GLY A 14 15.45 11.70 -6.65
C GLY A 14 16.76 10.90 -6.60
N ASN A 15 17.88 11.46 -7.06
CA ASN A 15 19.19 10.79 -7.10
C ASN A 15 20.17 11.32 -6.03
N GLY A 16 19.70 12.21 -5.15
CA GLY A 16 20.52 12.84 -4.11
C GLY A 16 21.08 11.84 -3.09
N ILE A 17 22.36 12.00 -2.74
CA ILE A 17 23.04 11.21 -1.71
C ILE A 17 23.69 12.14 -0.69
N PHE A 18 23.22 12.09 0.55
CA PHE A 18 23.90 12.72 1.68
C PHE A 18 24.95 11.78 2.25
N ARG A 19 26.17 12.28 2.48
CA ARG A 19 27.12 11.56 3.32
C ARG A 19 26.61 11.55 4.76
N ASN A 20 26.37 12.70 5.36
CA ASN A 20 25.69 12.81 6.65
C ASN A 20 24.52 13.76 6.49
N LEU A 21 23.43 13.48 7.20
CA LEU A 21 22.25 14.34 7.28
C LEU A 21 21.93 14.55 8.75
N GLU A 22 22.01 15.79 9.22
CA GLU A 22 21.66 16.16 10.59
C GLU A 22 20.35 16.96 10.58
N LEU A 23 19.35 16.45 11.30
CA LEU A 23 18.06 17.09 11.47
C LEU A 23 18.05 17.83 12.80
N ASN A 24 18.49 19.08 12.77
CA ASN A 24 18.47 20.01 13.91
C ASN A 24 17.33 21.03 13.75
N ASN A 25 16.10 20.54 13.60
CA ASN A 25 14.95 21.41 13.43
C ASN A 25 14.51 22.01 14.78
N THR A 26 14.85 23.28 14.99
CA THR A 26 14.56 24.03 16.22
C THR A 26 13.23 24.81 16.17
N ASP A 27 12.38 24.53 15.18
CA ASP A 27 11.06 25.14 15.11
C ASP A 27 10.27 24.87 16.41
N ALA A 28 9.65 25.93 16.93
CA ALA A 28 8.83 25.89 18.13
C ALA A 28 7.53 25.10 17.91
N ILE A 29 7.02 25.06 16.67
CA ILE A 29 5.86 24.26 16.27
C ILE A 29 6.36 22.88 15.81
N ALA A 30 5.48 21.87 15.81
CA ALA A 30 5.82 20.49 15.43
C ALA A 30 6.04 20.28 13.91
N ALA A 31 6.39 21.33 13.15
CA ALA A 31 6.63 21.21 11.72
C ALA A 31 7.79 20.23 11.47
N PRO A 32 7.63 19.24 10.57
CA PRO A 32 8.67 18.25 10.30
C PRO A 32 9.73 18.81 9.34
N VAL A 33 10.86 18.10 9.25
CA VAL A 33 11.65 18.12 8.00
C VAL A 33 10.97 17.14 7.05
N ARG A 34 10.79 17.49 5.77
CA ARG A 34 10.07 16.67 4.80
C ARG A 34 10.91 16.35 3.56
N LEU A 35 10.74 15.17 2.97
CA LEU A 35 11.23 14.86 1.62
C LEU A 35 10.22 15.24 0.54
N LYS A 36 10.73 15.78 -0.57
CA LYS A 36 10.01 15.99 -1.84
C LYS A 36 10.57 15.16 -3.01
N ALA A 37 11.61 14.37 -2.74
CA ALA A 37 12.18 13.42 -3.68
C ALA A 37 12.82 12.24 -2.94
N ASN A 38 12.99 11.12 -3.64
CA ASN A 38 13.76 9.98 -3.13
C ASN A 38 15.17 10.45 -2.72
N THR A 39 15.66 9.97 -1.59
CA THR A 39 16.93 10.42 -1.02
C THR A 39 17.72 9.25 -0.48
N SER A 40 19.04 9.27 -0.66
CA SER A 40 19.94 8.30 -0.04
C SER A 40 20.83 8.93 1.02
N VAL A 41 21.16 8.16 2.06
CA VAL A 41 22.14 8.49 3.10
C VAL A 41 23.23 7.42 3.09
N SER A 42 24.51 7.83 3.02
CA SER A 42 25.66 6.92 2.97
C SER A 42 26.50 6.86 4.26
N GLY A 43 26.30 7.80 5.18
CA GLY A 43 26.94 7.87 6.50
C GLY A 43 25.91 7.90 7.63
N THR A 44 25.71 9.02 8.31
CA THR A 44 24.81 9.08 9.48
C THR A 44 23.62 10.00 9.25
N LEU A 45 22.41 9.50 9.48
CA LEU A 45 21.23 10.34 9.77
C LEU A 45 21.19 10.61 11.28
N THR A 46 21.21 11.87 11.68
CA THR A 46 21.19 12.27 13.10
C THR A 46 19.92 13.06 13.40
N PHE A 47 19.13 12.60 14.38
CA PHE A 47 18.04 13.37 14.96
C PHE A 47 18.54 14.19 16.15
N SER A 48 18.71 15.49 15.96
CA SER A 48 19.24 16.40 17.00
C SER A 48 18.15 17.07 17.83
N GLN A 49 16.88 17.01 17.41
CA GLN A 49 15.72 17.60 18.07
C GLN A 49 14.53 16.64 18.09
N ASP A 50 13.59 16.81 19.04
CA ASP A 50 12.32 16.06 19.16
C ASP A 50 11.34 16.42 18.02
N LYS A 51 11.69 16.02 16.80
CA LYS A 51 10.95 16.28 15.56
C LYS A 51 10.97 15.07 14.64
N LEU A 52 9.91 14.95 13.84
CA LEU A 52 9.76 13.89 12.87
C LEU A 52 10.47 14.22 11.55
N PHE A 53 10.89 13.17 10.85
CA PHE A 53 11.34 13.25 9.47
C PHE A 53 10.28 12.65 8.54
N ASP A 54 9.48 13.49 7.89
CA ASP A 54 8.37 13.09 7.03
C ASP A 54 8.87 12.76 5.61
N ILE A 55 8.92 11.49 5.26
CA ILE A 55 9.27 11.04 3.91
C ILE A 55 8.07 10.99 2.98
N SER A 56 6.86 11.27 3.49
CA SER A 56 5.60 11.23 2.75
C SER A 56 5.47 9.93 1.94
N THR A 57 5.47 10.00 0.61
CA THR A 57 5.42 8.84 -0.30
C THR A 57 6.79 8.42 -0.85
N TYR A 58 7.85 9.17 -0.57
CA TYR A 58 9.19 8.96 -1.11
C TYR A 58 9.94 7.84 -0.39
N ASN A 59 11.00 7.36 -1.02
CA ASN A 59 11.93 6.42 -0.43
C ASN A 59 13.10 7.15 0.24
N LEU A 60 13.42 6.74 1.47
CA LEU A 60 14.67 7.08 2.14
C LEU A 60 15.57 5.85 2.21
N LYS A 61 16.69 5.88 1.49
CA LYS A 61 17.60 4.73 1.40
C LYS A 61 18.86 4.93 2.23
N PHE A 62 19.19 3.94 3.04
CA PHE A 62 20.47 3.80 3.72
C PHE A 62 21.35 2.80 2.97
N THR A 63 22.53 3.24 2.53
CA THR A 63 23.57 2.31 2.00
C THR A 63 24.05 1.37 3.10
N SER A 64 24.87 0.36 2.82
CA SER A 64 25.36 -0.61 3.82
C SER A 64 26.26 -0.03 4.91
N THR A 65 26.87 1.14 4.68
CA THR A 65 27.61 1.90 5.71
C THR A 65 26.73 2.90 6.47
N ALA A 66 25.46 2.96 6.08
CA ALA A 66 24.35 3.68 6.70
C ALA A 66 24.27 3.53 8.22
N SER A 67 24.08 4.59 9.01
CA SER A 67 23.60 4.48 10.39
C SER A 67 22.60 5.59 10.74
N ILE A 68 21.82 5.37 11.79
CA ILE A 68 20.88 6.33 12.35
C ILE A 68 21.27 6.57 13.81
N SER A 69 21.30 7.83 14.23
CA SER A 69 21.61 8.25 15.60
C SER A 69 20.51 9.15 16.15
N GLY A 70 20.20 8.98 17.44
CA GLY A 70 19.26 9.83 18.17
C GLY A 70 17.77 9.50 17.96
N SER A 71 17.41 8.45 17.22
CA SER A 71 16.01 8.07 17.02
C SER A 71 15.33 7.62 18.32
N SER A 72 14.05 7.95 18.48
CA SER A 72 13.20 7.56 19.62
C SER A 72 11.72 7.73 19.27
N ALA A 73 10.82 7.51 20.23
CA ALA A 73 9.38 7.74 20.05
C ALA A 73 8.99 9.19 19.74
N THR A 74 9.87 10.17 19.95
CA THR A 74 9.67 11.58 19.57
C THR A 74 10.50 11.99 18.33
N ARG A 75 11.31 11.07 17.79
CA ARG A 75 12.31 11.31 16.74
C ARG A 75 12.42 10.12 15.80
N TYR A 76 11.62 10.10 14.76
CA TYR A 76 11.59 8.98 13.82
C TYR A 76 11.18 9.41 12.42
N ILE A 77 11.36 8.48 11.48
CA ILE A 77 11.01 8.64 10.07
C ILE A 77 9.53 8.31 9.91
N THR A 78 8.74 9.16 9.28
CA THR A 78 7.31 8.91 9.07
C THR A 78 6.91 8.93 7.60
N SER A 79 6.00 8.04 7.20
CA SER A 79 5.39 8.01 5.86
C SER A 79 3.89 8.33 5.93
N SER A 80 3.26 8.47 4.77
CA SER A 80 1.79 8.68 4.67
C SER A 80 0.95 7.44 4.99
N GLY A 81 1.54 6.29 5.31
CA GLY A 81 0.82 5.10 5.76
C GLY A 81 0.04 4.33 4.69
N GLN A 82 0.39 4.47 3.40
CA GLN A 82 -0.21 3.70 2.31
C GLN A 82 0.75 2.64 1.77
N ALA A 83 0.20 1.59 1.17
CA ALA A 83 0.90 0.35 0.83
C ALA A 83 1.95 0.50 -0.29
N GLY A 84 1.80 1.53 -1.13
CA GLY A 84 2.69 1.91 -2.22
C GLY A 84 3.73 2.96 -1.86
N ASN A 85 3.77 3.47 -0.62
CA ASN A 85 4.78 4.44 -0.20
C ASN A 85 6.19 3.84 -0.35
N GLY A 86 7.17 4.70 -0.65
CA GLY A 86 8.56 4.29 -0.85
C GLY A 86 9.21 3.71 0.39
N GLY A 87 8.77 4.09 1.60
CA GLY A 87 9.25 3.56 2.87
C GLY A 87 10.74 3.81 3.12
N VAL A 88 11.32 3.03 4.03
CA VAL A 88 12.76 3.10 4.35
C VAL A 88 13.47 1.87 3.81
N THR A 89 14.46 2.10 2.96
CA THR A 89 15.30 1.03 2.40
C THR A 89 16.64 0.97 3.11
N ARG A 90 17.12 -0.23 3.38
CA ARG A 90 18.49 -0.50 3.82
C ARG A 90 19.16 -1.48 2.86
N THR A 91 20.36 -1.14 2.38
CA THR A 91 21.24 -2.09 1.69
C THR A 91 21.94 -2.96 2.73
N PHE A 92 21.69 -4.27 2.69
CA PHE A 92 22.36 -5.25 3.55
C PHE A 92 23.62 -5.78 2.86
N ALA A 93 24.63 -6.13 3.64
CA ALA A 93 25.88 -6.69 3.15
C ALA A 93 26.55 -7.53 4.25
N SER A 94 27.61 -8.25 3.89
CA SER A 94 28.49 -8.89 4.89
C SER A 94 29.04 -7.84 5.87
N GLY A 95 28.91 -8.11 7.17
CA GLY A 95 29.26 -7.16 8.24
C GLY A 95 28.24 -6.04 8.50
N ALA A 96 27.16 -5.98 7.70
CA ALA A 96 26.06 -5.02 7.80
C ALA A 96 24.72 -5.77 7.67
N ASN A 97 24.58 -6.84 8.45
CA ASN A 97 23.50 -7.82 8.33
C ASN A 97 22.32 -7.57 9.29
N SER A 98 22.38 -6.54 10.14
CA SER A 98 21.30 -6.14 11.05
C SER A 98 21.02 -4.64 10.94
N PHE A 99 19.75 -4.26 11.05
CA PHE A 99 19.32 -2.86 11.06
C PHE A 99 17.99 -2.67 11.80
N THR A 100 17.90 -1.58 12.56
CA THR A 100 16.65 -1.09 13.14
C THR A 100 16.13 0.06 12.29
N PHE A 101 14.89 -0.04 11.86
CA PHE A 101 14.16 0.97 11.09
C PHE A 101 13.31 1.79 12.07
N PRO A 102 13.70 3.02 12.44
CA PRO A 102 12.90 3.87 13.30
C PRO A 102 11.81 4.56 12.47
N ILE A 103 10.73 3.84 12.22
CA ILE A 103 9.67 4.23 11.29
C ILE A 103 8.31 4.36 11.97
N GLY A 104 7.36 5.00 11.30
CA GLY A 104 5.99 5.16 11.76
C GLY A 104 5.06 5.76 10.71
N ALA A 105 3.76 5.56 10.87
CA ALA A 105 2.74 6.12 9.99
C ALA A 105 1.48 6.46 10.80
N PRO A 106 0.59 7.33 10.30
CA PRO A 106 -0.77 7.43 10.83
C PRO A 106 -1.53 6.13 10.55
N SER A 107 -2.61 5.89 11.29
CA SER A 107 -3.51 4.76 11.07
C SER A 107 -4.98 5.21 11.08
N THR A 108 -5.89 4.31 10.72
CA THR A 108 -7.34 4.54 10.87
C THR A 108 -7.75 4.81 12.32
N ASN A 109 -6.95 4.37 13.31
CA ASN A 109 -7.21 4.60 14.73
C ASN A 109 -6.46 5.80 15.31
N HIS A 110 -5.46 6.35 14.60
CA HIS A 110 -4.78 7.58 15.01
C HIS A 110 -4.30 8.42 13.81
N ALA A 111 -4.79 9.65 13.73
CA ALA A 111 -4.45 10.56 12.61
C ALA A 111 -3.00 11.07 12.64
N ALA A 112 -2.39 11.19 13.83
CA ALA A 112 -0.97 11.50 13.96
C ALA A 112 -0.14 10.22 13.79
N PRO A 113 1.03 10.26 13.16
CA PRO A 113 1.86 9.08 13.05
C PRO A 113 2.32 8.59 14.43
N ALA A 114 2.47 7.28 14.59
CA ALA A 114 2.98 6.65 15.80
C ALA A 114 4.33 5.96 15.53
N TYR A 115 5.19 5.86 16.54
CA TYR A 115 6.49 5.20 16.42
C TYR A 115 6.33 3.68 16.48
N THR A 116 6.52 3.02 15.34
CA THR A 116 6.33 1.57 15.16
C THR A 116 7.58 0.93 14.53
N PRO A 117 8.73 0.93 15.24
CA PRO A 117 10.00 0.50 14.68
C PRO A 117 9.98 -0.97 14.29
N ALA A 118 10.84 -1.31 13.34
CA ALA A 118 11.05 -2.68 12.90
C ALA A 118 12.54 -3.05 12.95
N THR A 119 12.85 -4.30 13.25
CA THR A 119 14.22 -4.83 13.22
C THR A 119 14.33 -5.98 12.24
N VAL A 120 15.41 -6.01 11.47
CA VAL A 120 15.72 -7.13 10.57
C VAL A 120 17.17 -7.52 10.75
N THR A 121 17.41 -8.82 10.95
CA THR A 121 18.73 -9.42 10.99
C THR A 121 18.80 -10.60 10.03
N ILE A 122 19.82 -10.63 9.17
CA ILE A 122 20.12 -11.76 8.29
C ILE A 122 21.13 -12.67 8.98
N ASN A 123 20.76 -13.94 9.18
CA ASN A 123 21.60 -14.95 9.80
C ASN A 123 22.24 -15.84 8.74
N GLY A 124 23.56 -16.01 8.83
CA GLY A 124 24.34 -16.72 7.83
C GLY A 124 24.68 -15.87 6.61
N THR A 125 24.98 -16.52 5.49
CA THR A 125 25.35 -15.85 4.22
C THR A 125 24.28 -16.10 3.18
N PRO A 126 23.55 -15.07 2.72
CA PRO A 126 22.56 -15.24 1.67
C PRO A 126 23.21 -15.56 0.33
N THR A 127 22.46 -16.17 -0.58
CA THR A 127 22.90 -16.38 -1.97
C THR A 127 23.23 -15.05 -2.65
N ALA A 128 22.43 -14.01 -2.37
CA ALA A 128 22.69 -12.65 -2.85
C ALA A 128 22.30 -11.64 -1.76
N TRP A 129 23.20 -10.70 -1.49
CA TRP A 129 22.91 -9.51 -0.69
C TRP A 129 22.14 -8.50 -1.53
N GLY A 130 21.25 -7.74 -0.89
CA GLY A 130 20.44 -6.73 -1.57
C GLY A 130 19.81 -5.72 -0.63
N ASN A 131 18.74 -5.10 -1.12
CA ASN A 131 17.99 -4.11 -0.37
C ASN A 131 16.78 -4.74 0.31
N ILE A 132 16.48 -4.28 1.51
CA ILE A 132 15.22 -4.54 2.22
C ILE A 132 14.56 -3.19 2.48
N THR A 133 13.29 -3.09 2.14
CA THR A 133 12.46 -1.90 2.35
C THR A 133 11.34 -2.24 3.30
N ILE A 134 11.10 -1.39 4.30
CA ILE A 134 9.96 -1.50 5.19
C ILE A 134 9.03 -0.31 4.97
N VAL A 135 7.76 -0.61 4.71
CA VAL A 135 6.67 0.36 4.55
C VAL A 135 5.66 0.13 5.67
N PRO A 136 5.55 1.06 6.64
CA PRO A 136 4.45 1.02 7.61
C PRO A 136 3.14 1.42 6.92
N VAL A 137 2.06 0.69 7.21
CA VAL A 137 0.74 0.90 6.60
C VAL A 137 -0.35 0.96 7.66
N GLY A 138 -1.17 2.00 7.57
CA GLY A 138 -2.05 2.46 8.64
C GLY A 138 -3.50 2.03 8.51
N TYR A 139 -3.77 0.74 8.32
CA TYR A 139 -5.12 0.18 8.34
C TYR A 139 -5.06 -1.34 8.50
N GLU A 140 -6.17 -1.97 8.86
CA GLU A 140 -6.27 -3.44 8.91
C GLU A 140 -5.95 -4.05 7.54
N HIS A 141 -5.10 -5.08 7.49
CA HIS A 141 -4.72 -5.72 6.24
C HIS A 141 -5.97 -6.24 5.47
N PRO A 142 -6.24 -5.78 4.23
CA PRO A 142 -7.51 -6.10 3.56
C PRO A 142 -7.76 -7.58 3.27
N ALA A 143 -6.73 -8.43 3.25
CA ALA A 143 -6.89 -9.87 3.05
C ALA A 143 -7.20 -10.68 4.33
N THR A 144 -7.44 -10.05 5.49
CA THR A 144 -7.94 -10.80 6.67
C THR A 144 -9.28 -11.45 6.34
N THR A 145 -9.44 -12.73 6.68
CA THR A 145 -10.65 -13.50 6.42
C THR A 145 -11.78 -13.15 7.39
N THR A 146 -11.43 -12.62 8.56
CA THR A 146 -12.35 -12.09 9.57
C THR A 146 -11.91 -10.67 9.91
N LYS A 147 -12.79 -9.69 9.70
CA LYS A 147 -12.48 -8.26 9.90
C LYS A 147 -12.54 -7.82 11.35
N ASN A 148 -11.86 -6.72 11.65
CA ASN A 148 -11.83 -6.08 12.95
C ASN A 148 -11.34 -7.02 14.06
N ARG A 149 -10.30 -7.80 13.76
CA ARG A 149 -9.65 -8.70 14.73
C ARG A 149 -8.13 -8.69 14.67
N SER A 150 -7.54 -8.08 13.64
CA SER A 150 -6.10 -7.80 13.60
C SER A 150 -5.81 -6.36 13.93
N LEU A 151 -4.55 -6.04 14.16
CA LEU A 151 -4.07 -4.66 14.25
C LEU A 151 -4.62 -3.84 13.07
N THR A 152 -4.99 -2.60 13.34
CA THR A 152 -5.26 -1.59 12.29
C THR A 152 -3.97 -1.05 11.68
N TYR A 153 -2.97 -1.93 11.55
CA TYR A 153 -1.62 -1.60 11.14
C TYR A 153 -0.89 -2.86 10.64
N TYR A 154 -0.01 -2.69 9.66
CA TYR A 154 0.89 -3.74 9.22
C TYR A 154 2.17 -3.16 8.61
N TRP A 155 3.21 -3.99 8.50
CA TRP A 155 4.47 -3.64 7.85
C TRP A 155 4.63 -4.44 6.57
N ARG A 156 4.87 -3.74 5.46
CA ARG A 156 5.22 -4.38 4.21
C ARG A 156 6.73 -4.45 4.10
N VAL A 157 7.25 -5.65 3.95
CA VAL A 157 8.67 -5.90 3.72
C VAL A 157 8.85 -6.28 2.25
N LYS A 158 9.67 -5.50 1.55
CA LYS A 158 9.97 -5.66 0.12
C LYS A 158 11.47 -5.81 -0.10
N THR A 159 11.88 -6.85 -0.80
CA THR A 159 13.28 -7.09 -1.16
C THR A 159 13.55 -6.71 -2.61
N SER A 160 14.80 -6.30 -2.86
CA SER A 160 15.30 -6.10 -4.23
C SER A 160 16.76 -6.53 -4.31
N GLY A 161 17.04 -7.51 -5.17
CA GLY A 161 18.37 -8.09 -5.34
C GLY A 161 18.84 -8.98 -4.17
N MET A 162 18.02 -9.16 -3.14
CA MET A 162 18.29 -10.08 -2.02
C MET A 162 17.77 -11.48 -2.37
N THR A 163 18.52 -12.51 -2.01
CA THR A 163 18.06 -13.91 -2.11
C THR A 163 18.68 -14.69 -0.96
N LEU A 164 17.85 -15.13 0.00
CA LEU A 164 18.31 -15.79 1.22
C LEU A 164 19.04 -17.12 0.95
N GLY A 165 18.53 -17.98 0.07
CA GLY A 165 19.10 -19.32 -0.10
C GLY A 165 19.03 -20.11 1.21
N SER A 166 20.17 -20.51 1.77
CA SER A 166 20.25 -21.19 3.07
C SER A 166 20.34 -20.24 4.27
N ALA A 167 20.51 -18.94 4.04
CA ALA A 167 20.42 -17.95 5.11
C ALA A 167 18.98 -17.82 5.61
N THR A 168 18.84 -17.25 6.80
CA THR A 168 17.53 -16.98 7.42
C THR A 168 17.44 -15.51 7.84
N ALA A 169 16.24 -15.08 8.18
CA ALA A 169 15.96 -13.74 8.69
C ALA A 169 15.30 -13.81 10.06
N THR A 170 15.75 -12.96 10.98
CA THR A 170 15.12 -12.72 12.27
C THR A 170 14.51 -11.32 12.23
N MET A 171 13.21 -11.21 12.52
CA MET A 171 12.44 -9.97 12.37
C MET A 171 11.63 -9.64 13.61
N GLY A 172 11.44 -8.34 13.84
CA GLY A 172 10.67 -7.79 14.95
C GLY A 172 9.92 -6.54 14.54
N PHE A 173 8.69 -6.37 15.02
CA PHE A 173 7.83 -5.24 14.68
C PHE A 173 7.10 -4.73 15.92
N SER A 174 7.37 -3.50 16.34
CA SER A 174 6.69 -2.88 17.47
C SER A 174 5.45 -2.12 17.02
N TYR A 175 4.30 -2.38 17.62
CA TYR A 175 3.05 -1.64 17.39
C TYR A 175 2.74 -0.68 18.55
N VAL A 176 1.62 0.04 18.43
CA VAL A 176 1.08 0.87 19.50
C VAL A 176 -0.28 0.35 19.95
N GLN A 177 -0.58 0.50 21.24
CA GLN A 177 -1.83 0.03 21.85
C GLN A 177 -3.09 0.56 21.13
N THR A 178 -3.03 1.76 20.54
CA THR A 178 -4.15 2.36 19.83
C THR A 178 -4.56 1.60 18.56
N ASP A 179 -3.67 0.77 18.01
CA ASP A 179 -3.98 -0.09 16.86
C ASP A 179 -4.52 -1.46 17.25
N VAL A 180 -4.52 -1.78 18.55
CA VAL A 180 -5.11 -3.02 19.08
C VAL A 180 -6.62 -2.93 19.00
N VAL A 181 -7.22 -3.93 18.36
CA VAL A 181 -8.67 -4.02 18.24
C VAL A 181 -9.21 -4.75 19.47
N THR A 182 -10.20 -4.15 20.11
CA THR A 182 -10.86 -4.72 21.29
C THR A 182 -12.36 -4.83 21.05
N GLY A 183 -13.00 -5.84 21.64
CA GLY A 183 -14.41 -6.10 21.42
C GLY A 183 -14.90 -7.38 22.08
N ALA A 184 -16.15 -7.73 21.85
CA ALA A 184 -16.71 -8.97 22.39
C ALA A 184 -16.00 -10.19 21.79
N GLY A 185 -15.29 -10.95 22.63
CA GLY A 185 -14.49 -12.10 22.20
C GLY A 185 -13.29 -11.70 21.34
N ILE A 186 -12.76 -10.49 21.55
CA ILE A 186 -11.51 -10.00 20.96
C ILE A 186 -10.62 -9.49 22.10
N THR A 187 -9.47 -10.13 22.31
CA THR A 187 -8.46 -9.78 23.33
C THR A 187 -7.06 -9.85 22.73
N GLU A 188 -6.19 -8.96 23.20
CA GLU A 188 -4.80 -8.92 22.76
C GLU A 188 -4.00 -10.18 23.15
N ASP A 189 -4.33 -10.79 24.29
CA ASP A 189 -3.73 -12.03 24.80
C ASP A 189 -3.84 -13.22 23.82
N GLU A 190 -4.76 -13.14 22.85
CA GLU A 190 -4.99 -14.17 21.83
C GLU A 190 -4.42 -13.77 20.47
N TYR A 191 -3.66 -12.66 20.39
CA TYR A 191 -3.03 -12.21 19.17
C TYR A 191 -1.91 -13.15 18.74
N VAL A 192 -1.93 -13.58 17.49
CA VAL A 192 -0.84 -14.33 16.86
C VAL A 192 -0.15 -13.48 15.80
N ALA A 193 1.16 -13.64 15.66
CA ALA A 193 1.91 -13.05 14.55
C ALA A 193 1.46 -13.65 13.21
N ALA A 194 1.34 -12.84 12.16
CA ALA A 194 0.94 -13.29 10.84
C ALA A 194 1.73 -12.61 9.71
N ARG A 195 1.96 -13.36 8.64
CA ARG A 195 2.56 -12.90 7.39
C ARG A 195 1.67 -13.28 6.21
N PHE A 196 1.26 -12.28 5.44
CA PHE A 196 0.62 -12.46 4.15
C PHE A 196 1.68 -12.48 3.04
N ASP A 197 1.73 -13.57 2.29
CA ASP A 197 2.57 -13.69 1.10
C ASP A 197 1.79 -13.18 -0.12
N ILE A 198 2.17 -12.01 -0.60
CA ILE A 198 1.49 -11.31 -1.70
C ILE A 198 1.54 -12.07 -3.03
N ASN A 199 2.56 -12.91 -3.25
CA ASN A 199 2.78 -13.63 -4.50
C ASN A 199 1.86 -14.84 -4.60
N THR A 200 1.72 -15.56 -3.49
CA THR A 200 0.85 -16.74 -3.39
C THR A 200 -0.55 -16.40 -2.90
N SER A 201 -0.75 -15.18 -2.39
CA SER A 201 -2.01 -14.73 -1.78
C SER A 201 -2.44 -15.58 -0.58
N THR A 202 -1.48 -15.98 0.26
CA THR A 202 -1.71 -16.87 1.40
C THR A 202 -1.24 -16.27 2.71
N TRP A 203 -1.90 -16.64 3.81
CA TRP A 203 -1.45 -16.33 5.16
C TRP A 203 -0.61 -17.47 5.73
N SER A 204 0.40 -17.09 6.49
CA SER A 204 1.09 -17.94 7.47
C SER A 204 1.03 -17.23 8.81
N LYS A 205 0.96 -17.98 9.91
CA LYS A 205 0.88 -17.42 11.26
C LYS A 205 1.68 -18.24 12.26
N GLY A 206 2.08 -17.57 13.34
CA GLY A 206 2.64 -18.17 14.54
C GLY A 206 1.56 -18.53 15.55
N ASN A 207 1.94 -18.45 16.81
CA ASN A 207 1.12 -18.68 17.99
C ASN A 207 1.05 -17.39 18.85
N ALA A 208 0.30 -17.43 19.95
CA ALA A 208 0.16 -16.28 20.84
C ALA A 208 1.51 -15.83 21.45
N SER A 209 2.44 -16.77 21.69
CA SER A 209 3.78 -16.47 22.18
C SER A 209 4.65 -15.64 21.22
N ASP A 210 4.25 -15.51 19.96
CA ASP A 210 4.93 -14.65 18.97
C ASP A 210 4.53 -13.18 19.10
N VAL A 211 3.64 -12.85 20.02
CA VAL A 211 3.25 -11.48 20.38
C VAL A 211 3.55 -11.25 21.85
N ASP A 212 4.39 -10.26 22.13
CA ASP A 212 4.63 -9.73 23.46
C ASP A 212 3.78 -8.47 23.64
N GLU A 213 2.57 -8.68 24.15
CA GLU A 213 1.58 -7.65 24.45
C GLU A 213 2.03 -6.65 25.52
N ALA A 214 2.89 -7.07 26.47
CA ALA A 214 3.36 -6.19 27.52
C ALA A 214 4.30 -5.10 26.96
N ASN A 215 4.99 -5.41 25.85
CA ASN A 215 5.92 -4.51 25.17
C ASN A 215 5.44 -4.08 23.77
N ASN A 216 4.22 -4.45 23.37
CA ASN A 216 3.65 -4.22 22.04
C ASN A 216 4.59 -4.65 20.89
N LEU A 217 5.04 -5.90 20.91
CA LEU A 217 6.02 -6.43 19.96
C LEU A 217 5.52 -7.71 19.29
N VAL A 218 5.66 -7.78 17.96
CA VAL A 218 5.46 -9.00 17.16
C VAL A 218 6.83 -9.54 16.75
N GLY A 219 7.10 -10.80 17.08
CA GLY A 219 8.38 -11.46 16.82
C GLY A 219 9.48 -11.04 17.78
N GLU A 220 10.66 -10.77 17.24
CA GLU A 220 11.91 -10.69 18.00
C GLU A 220 12.20 -9.27 18.51
N PRO A 221 12.80 -9.09 19.70
CA PRO A 221 13.39 -10.08 20.61
C PRO A 221 12.40 -10.75 21.59
N GLY A 222 11.12 -10.87 21.24
CA GLY A 222 10.13 -11.61 22.02
C GLY A 222 10.42 -13.11 22.09
N ALA A 223 9.55 -13.86 22.77
CA ALA A 223 9.79 -15.28 23.08
C ALA A 223 9.38 -16.27 21.98
N GLY A 224 8.69 -15.81 20.93
CA GLY A 224 8.17 -16.66 19.87
C GLY A 224 9.15 -16.86 18.72
N ASN A 225 8.95 -17.92 17.93
CA ASN A 225 9.89 -18.38 16.92
C ASN A 225 9.40 -18.19 15.48
N PHE A 226 8.18 -17.69 15.25
CA PHE A 226 7.61 -17.55 13.90
C PHE A 226 8.43 -16.60 13.02
N LEU A 227 8.99 -15.56 13.62
CA LEU A 227 9.85 -14.58 12.96
C LEU A 227 11.34 -14.74 13.33
N GLU A 228 11.69 -15.83 14.02
CA GLU A 228 13.06 -16.18 14.39
C GLU A 228 13.64 -17.13 13.33
N ASN A 229 14.80 -16.80 12.74
CA ASN A 229 15.46 -17.67 11.75
C ASN A 229 14.51 -18.12 10.62
N ALA A 230 13.59 -17.26 10.20
CA ALA A 230 12.65 -17.52 9.12
C ALA A 230 13.36 -17.68 7.77
N SER A 231 12.88 -18.60 6.94
CA SER A 231 13.37 -18.80 5.56
C SER A 231 12.72 -17.85 4.54
N PHE A 232 11.99 -16.85 5.02
CA PHE A 232 11.25 -15.88 4.24
C PHE A 232 11.54 -14.45 4.72
N LEU A 233 11.26 -13.47 3.86
CA LEU A 233 11.50 -12.05 4.17
C LEU A 233 10.44 -11.13 3.56
N ASP A 234 10.05 -11.36 2.31
CA ASP A 234 9.00 -10.58 1.66
C ASP A 234 7.63 -10.91 2.22
N GLY A 235 6.80 -9.89 2.45
CA GLY A 235 5.42 -10.08 2.88
C GLY A 235 4.86 -8.91 3.65
N ASP A 236 3.58 -9.02 3.96
CA ASP A 236 2.86 -8.05 4.79
C ASP A 236 2.66 -8.67 6.18
N TYR A 237 3.22 -8.04 7.21
CA TYR A 237 3.32 -8.57 8.58
C TYR A 237 2.38 -7.81 9.52
N THR A 238 1.62 -8.54 10.34
CA THR A 238 0.69 -7.98 11.33
C THR A 238 0.50 -8.97 12.49
N ALA A 239 -0.40 -8.66 13.41
CA ALA A 239 -0.87 -9.57 14.45
C ALA A 239 -2.38 -9.43 14.65
N GLY A 240 -3.03 -10.46 15.17
CA GLY A 240 -4.48 -10.43 15.40
C GLY A 240 -5.00 -11.60 16.19
N ASP A 241 -6.13 -11.36 16.86
CA ASP A 241 -6.79 -12.32 17.73
C ASP A 241 -7.31 -13.51 16.91
N ASP A 242 -6.73 -14.67 17.20
CA ASP A 242 -7.01 -15.95 16.55
C ASP A 242 -8.03 -16.85 17.30
N SER A 243 -8.61 -16.37 18.40
CA SER A 243 -9.44 -17.14 19.32
C SER A 243 -10.71 -16.38 19.76
N PRO A 244 -11.92 -16.86 19.43
CA PRO A 244 -12.23 -18.18 18.89
C PRO A 244 -12.20 -18.25 17.35
N THR A 245 -11.88 -17.15 16.66
CA THR A 245 -12.00 -17.05 15.20
C THR A 245 -10.72 -16.55 14.57
N ASN A 246 -10.14 -17.36 13.69
CA ASN A 246 -8.93 -17.04 12.93
C ASN A 246 -9.17 -15.92 11.87
N PRO A 247 -8.49 -14.77 11.94
CA PRO A 247 -8.55 -13.72 10.92
C PRO A 247 -7.55 -13.96 9.77
N PHE A 248 -6.64 -14.92 9.90
CA PHE A 248 -5.60 -15.29 8.95
C PHE A 248 -5.89 -16.66 8.31
N GLY A 249 -7.14 -16.90 7.94
CA GLY A 249 -7.55 -18.08 7.17
C GLY A 249 -7.09 -18.02 5.71
N THR A 250 -7.51 -18.98 4.89
CA THR A 250 -7.22 -18.95 3.44
C THR A 250 -8.18 -17.98 2.73
N PRO A 251 -7.71 -16.89 2.12
CA PRO A 251 -8.56 -16.02 1.32
C PRO A 251 -9.02 -16.74 0.05
N THR A 252 -10.23 -16.45 -0.41
CA THR A 252 -10.70 -16.95 -1.72
C THR A 252 -10.08 -16.10 -2.82
N VAL A 253 -9.51 -16.73 -3.85
CA VAL A 253 -8.96 -16.05 -5.02
C VAL A 253 -9.86 -16.31 -6.23
N PHE A 254 -10.35 -15.24 -6.84
CA PHE A 254 -11.11 -15.27 -8.08
C PHE A 254 -10.25 -14.77 -9.24
N TYR A 255 -10.24 -15.54 -10.31
CA TYR A 255 -9.60 -15.22 -11.58
C TYR A 255 -10.68 -14.91 -12.62
N SER A 256 -10.52 -13.86 -13.41
CA SER A 256 -11.34 -13.69 -14.62
C SER A 256 -11.11 -14.87 -15.56
N ARG A 257 -12.17 -15.42 -16.15
CA ARG A 257 -12.05 -16.54 -17.11
C ARG A 257 -12.57 -16.23 -18.51
N GLN A 258 -13.20 -15.06 -18.64
CA GLN A 258 -13.68 -14.47 -19.87
C GLN A 258 -14.06 -13.02 -19.58
N SER A 259 -14.09 -12.20 -20.63
CA SER A 259 -14.68 -10.85 -20.56
C SER A 259 -16.17 -10.92 -20.23
N GLY A 260 -16.65 -10.10 -19.30
CA GLY A 260 -18.04 -10.18 -18.84
C GLY A 260 -18.36 -9.32 -17.62
N LEU A 261 -19.62 -9.39 -17.21
CA LEU A 261 -20.11 -8.70 -16.01
C LEU A 261 -19.48 -9.29 -14.75
N TRP A 262 -19.02 -8.45 -13.82
CA TRP A 262 -18.59 -8.90 -12.49
C TRP A 262 -19.68 -9.69 -11.77
N GLY A 263 -20.94 -9.27 -11.91
CA GLY A 263 -22.10 -9.95 -11.32
C GLY A 263 -22.44 -11.32 -11.92
N ASN A 264 -21.71 -11.81 -12.93
CA ASN A 264 -21.95 -13.12 -13.55
C ASN A 264 -20.92 -14.14 -13.05
N VAL A 265 -21.39 -15.23 -12.44
CA VAL A 265 -20.53 -16.34 -11.96
C VAL A 265 -19.68 -16.97 -13.07
N ASN A 266 -20.14 -16.91 -14.32
CA ASN A 266 -19.39 -17.43 -15.47
C ASN A 266 -18.17 -16.57 -15.85
N THR A 267 -18.08 -15.34 -15.35
CA THR A 267 -16.91 -14.45 -15.51
C THR A 267 -15.74 -14.91 -14.66
N TRP A 268 -15.99 -15.75 -13.64
CA TRP A 268 -15.01 -16.06 -12.63
C TRP A 268 -14.69 -17.55 -12.50
N SER A 269 -13.48 -17.83 -12.02
CA SER A 269 -12.97 -19.15 -11.66
C SER A 269 -12.17 -19.07 -10.36
N LEU A 270 -12.16 -20.15 -9.58
CA LEU A 270 -11.38 -20.25 -8.34
C LEU A 270 -10.01 -20.92 -8.51
N THR A 271 -9.69 -21.41 -9.72
CA THR A 271 -8.48 -22.22 -9.96
C THR A 271 -7.57 -21.65 -11.06
N GLY A 272 -7.92 -20.50 -11.64
CA GLY A 272 -7.17 -19.83 -12.69
C GLY A 272 -8.03 -19.39 -13.89
N HIS A 273 -7.43 -18.65 -14.82
CA HIS A 273 -8.14 -18.01 -15.95
C HIS A 273 -8.82 -18.99 -16.92
N SER A 274 -8.39 -20.25 -16.98
CA SER A 274 -9.02 -21.29 -17.82
C SER A 274 -9.87 -22.29 -17.02
N GLY A 275 -10.06 -22.05 -15.72
CA GLY A 275 -10.80 -22.94 -14.84
C GLY A 275 -12.31 -22.99 -15.10
N ALA A 276 -12.99 -23.89 -14.40
CA ALA A 276 -14.44 -23.99 -14.44
C ALA A 276 -15.10 -22.72 -13.86
N PRO A 277 -16.33 -22.37 -14.30
CA PRO A 277 -17.10 -21.31 -13.68
C PRO A 277 -17.19 -21.48 -12.16
N ALA A 278 -16.99 -20.39 -11.43
CA ALA A 278 -17.30 -20.34 -10.01
C ALA A 278 -18.82 -20.46 -9.78
N VAL A 279 -19.21 -20.70 -8.52
CA VAL A 279 -20.63 -20.75 -8.11
C VAL A 279 -21.08 -19.46 -7.43
N THR A 280 -20.15 -18.56 -7.14
CA THR A 280 -20.35 -17.24 -6.54
C THR A 280 -19.54 -16.20 -7.32
N VAL A 281 -19.80 -14.93 -7.03
CA VAL A 281 -19.01 -13.79 -7.53
C VAL A 281 -18.11 -13.28 -6.40
N PRO A 282 -17.01 -12.58 -6.71
CA PRO A 282 -16.13 -12.03 -5.69
C PRO A 282 -16.84 -11.00 -4.81
N GLY A 283 -16.54 -11.04 -3.50
CA GLY A 283 -17.00 -10.11 -2.47
C GLY A 283 -15.85 -9.46 -1.68
N ALA A 284 -16.20 -8.69 -0.66
CA ALA A 284 -15.30 -7.76 0.03
C ALA A 284 -14.07 -8.39 0.71
N SER A 285 -14.11 -9.68 1.05
CA SER A 285 -12.98 -10.40 1.66
C SER A 285 -12.15 -11.20 0.66
N ASP A 286 -12.52 -11.17 -0.63
CA ASP A 286 -11.92 -12.00 -1.66
C ASP A 286 -10.82 -11.25 -2.43
N ILE A 287 -9.90 -12.02 -3.00
CA ILE A 287 -8.82 -11.53 -3.85
C ILE A 287 -9.26 -11.69 -5.30
N VAL A 288 -9.12 -10.64 -6.09
CA VAL A 288 -9.54 -10.61 -7.49
C VAL A 288 -8.33 -10.38 -8.39
N ILE A 289 -8.15 -11.29 -9.34
CA ILE A 289 -7.11 -11.23 -10.37
C ILE A 289 -7.80 -11.21 -11.73
N ILE A 290 -7.74 -10.07 -12.41
CA ILE A 290 -8.27 -9.91 -13.77
C ILE A 290 -7.08 -10.02 -14.72
N GLY A 291 -7.13 -10.97 -15.66
CA GLY A 291 -6.02 -11.29 -16.55
C GLY A 291 -6.43 -11.99 -17.83
N ASP A 292 -5.46 -12.57 -18.54
CA ASP A 292 -5.65 -13.24 -19.85
C ASP A 292 -6.35 -12.35 -20.91
N ARG A 293 -6.07 -11.03 -20.86
CA ARG A 293 -6.69 -10.00 -21.71
C ARG A 293 -8.21 -9.85 -21.54
N ASP A 294 -8.77 -10.35 -20.44
CA ASP A 294 -10.18 -10.16 -20.13
C ASP A 294 -10.50 -8.70 -19.77
N SER A 295 -11.70 -8.27 -20.15
CA SER A 295 -12.33 -7.05 -19.65
C SER A 295 -13.52 -7.42 -18.78
N VAL A 296 -13.39 -7.20 -17.47
CA VAL A 296 -14.49 -7.31 -16.52
C VAL A 296 -15.14 -5.95 -16.37
N TYR A 297 -16.47 -5.89 -16.39
CA TYR A 297 -17.21 -4.63 -16.26
C TYR A 297 -18.33 -4.74 -15.23
N LEU A 298 -18.62 -3.63 -14.56
CA LEU A 298 -19.76 -3.51 -13.67
C LEU A 298 -20.99 -3.07 -14.47
N ASN A 299 -22.18 -3.47 -14.02
CA ASN A 299 -23.38 -2.85 -14.58
C ASN A 299 -23.42 -1.36 -14.17
N THR A 300 -23.77 -0.48 -15.09
CA THR A 300 -23.73 0.97 -14.86
C THR A 300 -25.01 1.62 -15.36
N ASN A 301 -25.46 2.64 -14.65
CA ASN A 301 -26.43 3.60 -15.14
C ASN A 301 -25.66 4.90 -15.46
N LEU A 302 -26.11 5.62 -16.49
CA LEU A 302 -25.40 6.79 -16.98
C LEU A 302 -25.62 8.03 -16.10
N THR A 303 -26.76 8.16 -15.43
CA THR A 303 -27.13 9.35 -14.64
C THR A 303 -27.45 9.03 -13.17
N THR A 304 -27.49 7.75 -12.81
CA THR A 304 -27.70 7.30 -11.43
C THR A 304 -26.49 6.52 -10.96
N PRO A 305 -25.78 6.96 -9.90
CA PRO A 305 -24.61 6.26 -9.42
C PRO A 305 -24.99 4.89 -8.83
N ASN A 306 -24.03 3.96 -8.82
CA ASN A 306 -24.09 2.71 -8.05
C ASN A 306 -25.18 1.74 -8.50
N ALA A 307 -25.30 1.52 -9.82
CA ALA A 307 -26.16 0.48 -10.36
C ALA A 307 -25.68 -0.94 -9.99
N ASP A 308 -24.38 -1.13 -9.73
CA ASP A 308 -23.77 -2.39 -9.34
C ASP A 308 -22.45 -2.17 -8.56
N PRO A 309 -22.49 -1.57 -7.36
CA PRO A 309 -21.28 -1.38 -6.55
C PRO A 309 -20.69 -2.74 -6.15
N ARG A 310 -19.38 -2.90 -6.35
CA ARG A 310 -18.64 -4.14 -6.05
C ARG A 310 -17.49 -3.91 -5.09
N SER A 311 -17.03 -4.97 -4.46
CA SER A 311 -15.90 -4.89 -3.54
C SER A 311 -15.02 -6.11 -3.57
N CYS A 312 -13.74 -5.91 -3.25
CA CYS A 312 -12.79 -6.97 -2.98
C CYS A 312 -11.75 -6.51 -1.94
N ALA A 313 -11.05 -7.48 -1.35
CA ALA A 313 -9.95 -7.25 -0.44
C ALA A 313 -8.73 -6.76 -1.20
N ILE A 314 -8.35 -7.49 -2.25
CA ILE A 314 -7.22 -7.17 -3.10
C ILE A 314 -7.67 -7.20 -4.56
N LEU A 315 -7.26 -6.21 -5.34
CA LEU A 315 -7.42 -6.19 -6.78
C LEU A 315 -6.05 -6.19 -7.46
N LYS A 316 -5.87 -7.08 -8.43
CA LYS A 316 -4.75 -7.09 -9.37
C LYS A 316 -5.30 -7.15 -10.80
N ILE A 317 -4.81 -6.28 -11.67
CA ILE A 317 -5.21 -6.25 -13.08
C ILE A 317 -3.94 -6.48 -13.90
N GLU A 318 -3.87 -7.59 -14.63
CA GLU A 318 -2.76 -7.93 -15.50
C GLU A 318 -2.70 -7.02 -16.74
N SER A 319 -1.50 -6.76 -17.24
CA SER A 319 -1.26 -6.05 -18.49
C SER A 319 -2.11 -6.61 -19.64
N GLY A 320 -2.82 -5.72 -20.32
CA GLY A 320 -3.75 -6.05 -21.39
C GLY A 320 -5.16 -6.43 -20.94
N ALA A 321 -5.39 -6.61 -19.64
CA ALA A 321 -6.72 -6.82 -19.05
C ALA A 321 -7.28 -5.50 -18.49
N ALA A 322 -8.59 -5.47 -18.19
CA ALA A 322 -9.24 -4.28 -17.69
C ALA A 322 -10.36 -4.56 -16.68
N LEU A 323 -10.50 -3.65 -15.71
CA LEU A 323 -11.72 -3.50 -14.91
C LEU A 323 -12.40 -2.19 -15.32
N ASP A 324 -13.62 -2.28 -15.85
CA ASP A 324 -14.47 -1.12 -16.10
C ASP A 324 -15.51 -0.96 -14.99
N VAL A 325 -15.31 0.04 -14.16
CA VAL A 325 -16.16 0.36 -13.01
C VAL A 325 -17.45 1.06 -13.45
N GLY A 326 -17.44 1.75 -14.59
CA GLY A 326 -18.53 2.67 -14.94
C GLY A 326 -18.75 3.73 -13.86
N PHE A 327 -20.02 4.14 -13.66
CA PHE A 327 -20.43 5.12 -12.65
C PHE A 327 -20.88 4.42 -11.35
N ASN A 328 -19.93 3.77 -10.67
CA ASN A 328 -20.16 3.04 -9.42
C ASN A 328 -19.21 3.48 -8.28
N PRO A 329 -19.28 4.75 -7.84
CA PRO A 329 -18.36 5.31 -6.83
C PRO A 329 -18.43 4.65 -5.44
N ALA A 330 -19.52 3.95 -5.10
CA ALA A 330 -19.65 3.21 -3.84
C ALA A 330 -18.97 1.82 -3.87
N SER A 331 -18.28 1.48 -4.95
CA SER A 331 -17.42 0.29 -4.99
C SER A 331 -16.22 0.45 -4.04
N SER A 332 -15.61 -0.66 -3.63
CA SER A 332 -14.44 -0.65 -2.75
C SER A 332 -13.42 -1.72 -3.13
N PHE A 333 -12.27 -1.31 -3.68
CA PHE A 333 -11.16 -2.19 -4.03
C PHE A 333 -10.02 -1.97 -3.04
N SER A 334 -10.24 -2.44 -1.81
CA SER A 334 -9.54 -2.02 -0.59
C SER A 334 -8.03 -1.84 -0.75
N LEU A 335 -7.34 -2.78 -1.40
CA LEU A 335 -5.93 -2.65 -1.78
C LEU A 335 -5.74 -3.04 -3.26
N VAL A 336 -5.23 -2.11 -4.08
CA VAL A 336 -4.96 -2.34 -5.50
C VAL A 336 -3.46 -2.46 -5.70
N LEU A 337 -3.02 -3.66 -6.10
CA LEU A 337 -1.62 -4.05 -6.15
C LEU A 337 -1.12 -4.22 -7.57
N ASN A 338 0.20 -4.23 -7.70
CA ASN A 338 0.85 -4.61 -8.94
C ASN A 338 0.58 -6.09 -9.27
N HIS A 339 0.34 -6.37 -10.55
CA HIS A 339 0.35 -7.74 -11.06
C HIS A 339 1.77 -8.14 -11.52
N PRO A 340 2.25 -9.37 -11.24
CA PRO A 340 3.61 -9.80 -11.61
C PRO A 340 3.95 -9.67 -13.09
N ASN A 341 2.95 -9.78 -13.97
CA ASN A 341 3.09 -9.64 -15.43
C ASN A 341 2.84 -8.20 -15.93
N GLY A 342 2.92 -7.21 -15.04
CA GLY A 342 2.62 -5.80 -15.33
C GLY A 342 1.14 -5.47 -15.18
N ASN A 343 0.83 -4.17 -15.16
CA ASN A 343 -0.50 -3.67 -14.79
C ASN A 343 -1.40 -3.35 -15.98
N GLY A 344 -2.66 -3.74 -15.88
CA GLY A 344 -3.74 -3.45 -16.83
C GLY A 344 -4.44 -2.12 -16.56
N ASN A 345 -5.67 -1.98 -17.06
CA ASN A 345 -6.44 -0.72 -17.06
C ASN A 345 -7.60 -0.73 -16.05
N LEU A 346 -7.67 0.26 -15.17
CA LEU A 346 -8.84 0.59 -14.36
C LEU A 346 -9.60 1.73 -15.04
N ARG A 347 -10.84 1.47 -15.48
CA ARG A 347 -11.66 2.43 -16.22
C ARG A 347 -12.79 2.93 -15.33
N ILE A 348 -12.98 4.25 -15.29
CA ILE A 348 -13.98 4.90 -14.45
C ILE A 348 -14.77 5.89 -15.31
N ALA A 349 -16.09 5.80 -15.23
CA ALA A 349 -17.00 6.81 -15.77
C ALA A 349 -17.47 7.75 -14.66
N CYS A 350 -17.95 8.91 -15.07
CA CYS A 350 -18.70 9.84 -14.22
C CYS A 350 -20.16 9.90 -14.66
N ASP A 351 -20.94 10.73 -13.96
CA ASP A 351 -22.28 11.10 -14.39
C ASP A 351 -22.28 11.61 -15.83
N TYR A 352 -23.30 11.20 -16.59
CA TYR A 352 -23.56 11.63 -17.95
C TYR A 352 -23.89 13.12 -18.06
N ASP A 353 -24.53 13.71 -17.04
CA ASP A 353 -24.97 15.10 -17.12
C ASP A 353 -23.79 16.08 -17.22
N ASP A 354 -24.03 17.23 -17.88
CA ASP A 354 -23.01 18.28 -18.01
C ASP A 354 -22.70 18.90 -16.65
N LEU A 355 -21.43 19.22 -16.44
CA LEU A 355 -20.79 19.42 -15.15
C LEU A 355 -20.88 18.16 -14.28
N SER A 356 -19.96 17.22 -14.53
CA SER A 356 -19.82 16.05 -13.68
C SER A 356 -18.38 15.84 -13.21
N THR A 357 -18.24 15.17 -12.06
CA THR A 357 -16.95 14.90 -11.43
C THR A 357 -16.70 13.40 -11.44
N PHE A 358 -15.50 12.99 -11.85
CA PHE A 358 -15.08 11.60 -11.67
C PHE A 358 -14.96 11.27 -10.19
N GLN A 359 -15.49 10.12 -9.79
CA GLN A 359 -15.45 9.66 -8.40
C GLN A 359 -14.85 8.25 -8.38
N PHE A 360 -13.78 8.08 -7.59
CA PHE A 360 -13.11 6.80 -7.46
C PHE A 360 -13.84 5.91 -6.45
N PRO A 361 -13.91 4.60 -6.71
CA PRO A 361 -14.13 3.61 -5.66
C PRO A 361 -13.15 3.81 -4.51
N SER A 362 -13.56 3.48 -3.28
CA SER A 362 -12.62 3.52 -2.15
C SER A 362 -11.55 2.44 -2.30
N GLY A 363 -10.34 2.75 -1.84
CA GLY A 363 -9.24 1.80 -1.85
C GLY A 363 -7.88 2.49 -1.78
N ASP A 364 -6.85 1.69 -1.48
CA ASP A 364 -5.46 2.11 -1.60
C ASP A 364 -4.92 1.74 -2.99
N TYR A 365 -4.77 2.76 -3.83
CA TYR A 365 -4.23 2.65 -5.19
C TYR A 365 -2.74 3.01 -5.27
N SER A 366 -2.10 3.33 -4.15
CA SER A 366 -0.75 3.88 -4.14
C SER A 366 0.25 2.94 -4.80
N GLU A 367 0.18 1.62 -4.54
CA GLU A 367 1.09 0.65 -5.17
C GLU A 367 0.84 0.52 -6.68
N TYR A 368 -0.42 0.45 -7.08
CA TYR A 368 -0.80 0.42 -8.49
C TYR A 368 -0.27 1.65 -9.23
N ASN A 369 -0.34 2.84 -8.62
CA ASN A 369 0.14 4.08 -9.20
C ASN A 369 1.67 4.11 -9.35
N VAL A 370 2.44 3.82 -8.28
CA VAL A 370 3.91 3.81 -8.36
C VAL A 370 4.43 2.72 -9.31
N SER A 371 3.64 1.67 -9.52
CA SER A 371 3.94 0.57 -10.45
C SER A 371 3.39 0.81 -11.87
N ILE A 372 3.07 2.07 -12.21
CA ILE A 372 2.68 2.50 -13.56
C ILE A 372 1.40 1.78 -14.05
N GLY A 373 0.48 1.50 -13.12
CA GLY A 373 -0.88 1.07 -13.45
C GLY A 373 -1.66 2.13 -14.23
N THR A 374 -2.54 1.71 -15.13
CA THR A 374 -3.24 2.64 -16.02
C THR A 374 -4.64 2.93 -15.51
N THR A 375 -4.93 4.20 -15.23
CA THR A 375 -6.29 4.64 -14.96
C THR A 375 -6.85 5.38 -16.17
N GLU A 376 -8.02 4.97 -16.65
CA GLU A 376 -8.77 5.67 -17.69
C GLU A 376 -10.00 6.35 -17.10
N LEU A 377 -10.10 7.67 -17.31
CA LEU A 377 -11.28 8.46 -17.03
C LEU A 377 -11.99 8.75 -18.36
N TYR A 378 -13.17 8.15 -18.54
CA TYR A 378 -13.92 8.24 -19.79
C TYR A 378 -15.32 8.80 -19.58
N THR A 379 -15.87 9.45 -20.62
CA THR A 379 -17.18 10.10 -20.55
C THR A 379 -18.18 9.35 -21.42
N THR A 380 -19.45 9.36 -21.02
CA THR A 380 -20.53 8.70 -21.76
C THR A 380 -21.48 9.68 -22.45
N ASN A 381 -21.36 10.98 -22.16
CA ASN A 381 -22.15 12.02 -22.83
C ASN A 381 -21.65 12.25 -24.27
N PRO A 382 -22.53 12.10 -25.28
CA PRO A 382 -22.20 12.32 -26.68
C PRO A 382 -22.30 13.79 -27.12
N ILE A 383 -22.48 14.75 -26.20
CA ILE A 383 -22.58 16.19 -26.47
C ILE A 383 -21.21 16.86 -26.31
N ALA A 384 -20.75 17.54 -27.35
CA ALA A 384 -19.53 18.36 -27.33
C ALA A 384 -19.71 19.61 -26.46
N GLY A 385 -18.62 20.09 -25.85
CA GLY A 385 -18.63 21.25 -24.97
C GLY A 385 -18.96 20.95 -23.51
N THR A 386 -19.19 19.68 -23.17
CA THR A 386 -19.42 19.24 -21.79
C THR A 386 -18.16 19.41 -20.95
N THR A 387 -18.34 19.67 -19.65
CA THR A 387 -17.23 19.95 -18.73
C THR A 387 -17.17 18.90 -17.63
N TYR A 388 -16.00 18.32 -17.41
CA TYR A 388 -15.75 17.29 -16.41
C TYR A 388 -14.63 17.69 -15.47
N TYR A 389 -14.72 17.25 -14.23
CA TYR A 389 -13.71 17.48 -13.20
C TYR A 389 -13.04 16.17 -12.84
N LEU A 390 -11.71 16.18 -12.76
CA LEU A 390 -10.97 15.11 -12.10
C LEU A 390 -11.39 15.03 -10.62
N PRO A 391 -11.28 13.86 -9.99
CA PRO A 391 -11.67 13.69 -8.60
C PRO A 391 -10.84 14.56 -7.68
N ASN A 392 -11.49 15.21 -6.72
CA ASN A 392 -10.79 15.92 -5.66
C ASN A 392 -10.17 14.91 -4.67
N GLY A 393 -8.97 15.21 -4.15
CA GLY A 393 -8.27 14.36 -3.17
C GLY A 393 -7.46 13.22 -3.78
N ILE A 394 -7.53 12.99 -5.10
CA ILE A 394 -6.60 12.10 -5.80
C ILE A 394 -5.33 12.88 -6.12
N THR A 395 -4.22 12.45 -5.53
CA THR A 395 -2.92 13.14 -5.60
C THR A 395 -1.94 12.45 -6.54
N SER A 396 -2.23 11.23 -7.01
CA SER A 396 -1.38 10.55 -7.97
C SER A 396 -2.11 9.60 -8.92
N TYR A 397 -1.47 9.34 -10.07
CA TYR A 397 -1.78 8.29 -11.02
C TYR A 397 -0.50 7.60 -11.47
N GLY A 398 -0.60 6.31 -11.87
CA GLY A 398 0.43 5.66 -12.67
C GLY A 398 0.47 6.26 -14.08
N ASN A 399 -0.15 5.60 -15.05
CA ASN A 399 -0.58 6.26 -16.28
C ASN A 399 -2.00 6.81 -16.11
N LEU A 400 -2.27 7.94 -16.75
CA LEU A 400 -3.61 8.54 -16.81
C LEU A 400 -4.05 8.63 -18.28
N ILE A 401 -5.18 8.01 -18.60
CA ILE A 401 -5.87 8.17 -19.88
C ILE A 401 -7.11 9.05 -19.64
N LEU A 402 -7.24 10.11 -20.41
CA LEU A 402 -8.45 10.94 -20.48
C LEU A 402 -9.13 10.67 -21.82
N SER A 403 -10.33 10.12 -21.77
CA SER A 403 -11.13 9.74 -22.94
C SER A 403 -12.48 10.49 -22.99
N PRO A 404 -12.52 11.85 -22.92
CA PRO A 404 -13.76 12.58 -23.10
C PRO A 404 -14.17 12.63 -24.58
N LEU A 405 -15.43 12.93 -24.87
CA LEU A 405 -15.82 13.27 -26.24
C LEU A 405 -15.03 14.51 -26.74
N GLY A 406 -14.68 14.55 -28.02
CA GLY A 406 -14.01 15.70 -28.63
C GLY A 406 -14.78 17.01 -28.42
N GLY A 407 -14.04 18.08 -28.09
CA GLY A 407 -14.61 19.39 -27.77
C GLY A 407 -15.10 19.55 -26.33
N SER A 408 -14.96 18.53 -25.47
CA SER A 408 -15.24 18.62 -24.03
C SER A 408 -14.06 19.23 -23.27
N ASN A 409 -14.32 19.72 -22.05
CA ASN A 409 -13.33 20.27 -21.14
C ASN A 409 -13.04 19.30 -19.99
N ILE A 410 -11.77 19.13 -19.65
CA ILE A 410 -11.35 18.43 -18.43
C ILE A 410 -10.67 19.44 -17.49
N ILE A 411 -11.18 19.55 -16.27
CA ILE A 411 -10.65 20.41 -15.23
C ILE A 411 -9.88 19.54 -14.22
N PHE A 412 -8.60 19.85 -14.04
CA PHE A 412 -7.73 19.18 -13.08
C PHE A 412 -8.08 19.60 -11.64
N PRO A 413 -7.77 18.76 -10.63
CA PRO A 413 -8.18 19.04 -9.26
C PRO A 413 -7.34 20.18 -8.67
N ASN A 414 -7.87 20.85 -7.65
CA ASN A 414 -7.18 21.93 -6.93
C ASN A 414 -6.19 21.39 -5.89
N ASN A 415 -5.30 20.50 -6.31
CA ASN A 415 -4.17 19.97 -5.54
C ASN A 415 -3.00 19.64 -6.45
N ASN A 416 -1.81 19.46 -5.87
CA ASN A 416 -0.68 18.91 -6.62
C ASN A 416 -1.03 17.48 -7.07
N LEU A 417 -0.88 17.22 -8.36
CA LEU A 417 -1.14 15.92 -8.98
C LEU A 417 0.14 15.37 -9.59
N LEU A 418 0.55 14.17 -9.15
CA LEU A 418 1.69 13.45 -9.71
C LEU A 418 1.22 12.36 -10.68
N ILE A 419 1.73 12.37 -11.90
CA ILE A 419 1.54 11.27 -12.85
C ILE A 419 2.91 10.60 -13.02
N TYR A 420 3.06 9.37 -12.53
CA TYR A 420 4.34 8.65 -12.59
C TYR A 420 4.72 8.24 -14.02
N GLY A 421 3.72 7.88 -14.82
CA GLY A 421 3.85 7.44 -16.20
C GLY A 421 3.34 8.48 -17.19
N ASN A 422 2.61 8.02 -18.20
CA ASN A 422 2.12 8.87 -19.28
C ASN A 422 0.75 9.48 -18.97
N LEU A 423 0.57 10.75 -19.34
CA LEU A 423 -0.74 11.35 -19.56
C LEU A 423 -1.11 11.20 -21.04
N ILE A 424 -2.20 10.50 -21.34
CA ILE A 424 -2.70 10.24 -22.69
C ILE A 424 -4.09 10.86 -22.82
N THR A 425 -4.30 11.69 -23.84
CA THR A 425 -5.61 12.27 -24.17
C THR A 425 -6.13 11.66 -25.47
N ARG A 426 -7.26 10.93 -25.42
CA ARG A 426 -7.89 10.27 -26.58
C ARG A 426 -9.37 10.62 -26.66
N GLY A 427 -9.67 11.88 -26.99
CA GLY A 427 -11.01 12.28 -27.41
C GLY A 427 -11.20 12.06 -28.91
N GLN A 428 -12.45 11.93 -29.38
CA GLN A 428 -12.78 11.95 -30.82
C GLN A 428 -12.48 13.34 -31.41
N ASN A 429 -11.19 13.57 -31.68
CA ASN A 429 -10.49 14.57 -32.50
C ASN A 429 -9.06 14.73 -31.92
N ALA A 430 -8.31 13.63 -31.80
CA ALA A 430 -6.87 13.67 -31.52
C ALA A 430 -6.07 13.86 -32.82
#